data_AF-A0AAN8Z8I0-F1
#
_entry.id   AF-A0AAN8Z8I0-F1
#
_cell.length_a   1.000
_cell.length_b   1.000
_cell.length_c   1.000
_cell.angle_alpha   90.00
_cell.angle_beta   90.00
_cell.angle_gamma   90.00
#
_symmetry.space_group_name_H-M   'P 1'
#
loop_
_entity.id
_entity.type
_entity.pdbx_description
1 polymer ?
#
loop_
_entity_poly.entity_id
_entity_poly.type
_entity_poly.pdbx_seq_one_letter_code
_entity_poly.pdbx_strand_id
1 'polypeptide(L)'
;MGVLMMGELKKLVEEGKIKYVGLSEASTLTIRRANAVYPITAVQLELSLWTRDVEEDTVVTCRELGIGIVGYSPLGQGYFSSGPKIFDNLTYEDFRKREADDYLLCLVGNF
;
A
#
# COMPACT_ATOMS: atom_id res chain seq x y z
N MET A 1 -6.17 8.63 9.99
CA MET A 1 -7.59 8.88 9.66
C MET A 1 -8.37 9.21 10.92
N GLY A 2 -9.14 10.30 10.94
CA GLY A 2 -9.92 10.71 12.12
C GLY A 2 -11.27 9.99 12.24
N VAL A 3 -11.76 9.81 13.46
CA VAL A 3 -13.07 9.19 13.78
C VAL A 3 -14.23 9.88 13.05
N LEU A 4 -14.16 11.21 12.94
CA LEU A 4 -15.17 12.02 12.25
C LEU A 4 -15.28 11.69 10.75
N MET A 5 -14.14 11.50 10.08
CA MET A 5 -14.13 11.21 8.64
C MET A 5 -14.71 9.82 8.34
N MET A 6 -14.39 8.82 9.17
CA MET A 6 -14.99 7.49 9.06
C MET A 6 -16.50 7.49 9.32
N GLY A 7 -16.97 8.32 10.26
CA GLY A 7 -18.39 8.50 10.50
C GLY A 7 -19.14 9.04 9.27
N GLU A 8 -18.52 9.97 8.53
CA GLU A 8 -19.12 10.51 7.31
C GLU A 8 -19.15 9.47 6.17
N LEU A 9 -18.06 8.70 6.00
CA LEU A 9 -18.02 7.61 5.02
C LEU A 9 -19.08 6.55 5.31
N LYS A 10 -19.32 6.23 6.58
CA LYS A 10 -20.41 5.34 7.00
C LYS A 10 -21.78 5.85 6.54
N LYS A 11 -22.09 7.14 6.71
CA LYS A 11 -23.35 7.72 6.23
C LYS A 11 -23.49 7.58 4.71
N LEU A 12 -22.41 7.80 3.96
CA LEU A 12 -22.44 7.62 2.50
C LEU A 12 -22.73 6.17 2.10
N VAL A 13 -22.32 5.19 2.91
CA VAL A 13 -22.73 3.79 2.71
C VAL A 13 -24.21 3.60 3.00
N GLU A 14 -24.70 4.13 4.13
CA GLU A 14 -26.12 4.02 4.53
C GLU A 14 -27.07 4.71 3.53
N GLU A 15 -26.62 5.82 2.94
CA GLU A 15 -27.32 6.52 1.85
C GLU A 15 -27.21 5.79 0.50
N GLY A 16 -26.44 4.70 0.41
CA GLY A 16 -26.25 3.92 -0.81
C GLY A 16 -25.36 4.59 -1.87
N LYS A 17 -24.64 5.66 -1.52
CA LYS A 17 -23.76 6.40 -2.45
C LYS A 17 -22.43 5.68 -2.70
N ILE A 18 -21.95 4.93 -1.71
CA ILE A 18 -20.80 4.05 -1.83
C ILE A 18 -21.15 2.67 -1.25
N LYS A 19 -20.46 1.62 -1.70
CA LYS A 19 -20.72 0.24 -1.22
C LYS A 19 -19.78 -0.18 -0.09
N TYR A 20 -18.53 0.28 -0.14
CA TYR A 20 -17.44 -0.19 0.70
C TYR A 20 -16.50 0.96 1.06
N VAL A 21 -15.77 0.80 2.16
CA VAL A 21 -14.75 1.75 2.60
C VAL A 21 -13.38 1.07 2.57
N GLY A 22 -12.41 1.74 1.97
CA GLY A 22 -11.01 1.32 1.96
C GLY A 22 -10.08 2.41 2.51
N LEU A 23 -8.87 2.01 2.85
CA LEU A 23 -7.80 2.92 3.25
C LEU A 23 -6.60 2.74 2.31
N SER A 24 -5.71 3.71 2.28
CA SER A 24 -4.45 3.66 1.54
C SER A 24 -3.33 4.12 2.48
N GLU A 25 -2.18 3.45 2.45
CA GLU A 25 -0.98 3.82 3.22
C GLU A 25 -1.25 4.09 4.71
N ALA A 26 -2.14 3.29 5.30
CA ALA A 26 -2.60 3.49 6.67
C ALA A 26 -1.82 2.61 7.65
N SER A 27 -1.31 3.23 8.72
CA SER A 27 -0.67 2.50 9.83
C SER A 27 -1.64 1.54 10.53
N THR A 28 -1.10 0.50 11.17
CA THR A 28 -1.86 -0.47 11.98
C THR A 28 -2.82 0.19 12.98
N LEU A 29 -2.36 1.23 13.69
CA LEU A 29 -3.18 2.01 14.63
C LEU A 29 -4.35 2.72 13.92
N THR A 30 -4.09 3.29 12.74
CA THR A 30 -5.13 3.95 11.94
C THR A 30 -6.17 2.95 11.46
N ILE A 31 -5.73 1.78 10.97
CA ILE A 31 -6.62 0.71 10.50
C ILE A 31 -7.54 0.26 11.63
N ARG A 32 -6.99 -0.07 12.80
CA ARG A 32 -7.79 -0.53 13.96
C ARG A 32 -8.82 0.50 14.39
N ARG A 33 -8.43 1.77 14.48
CA ARG A 33 -9.34 2.88 14.85
C ARG A 33 -10.45 3.08 13.82
N ALA A 34 -10.13 3.00 12.54
CA ALA A 34 -11.11 3.17 11.47
C ALA A 34 -12.10 1.98 11.43
N ASN A 35 -11.57 0.76 11.53
CA ASN A 35 -12.37 -0.48 11.52
C ASN A 35 -13.34 -0.57 12.71
N ALA A 36 -12.99 0.04 13.86
CA ALA A 36 -13.88 0.14 15.01
C ALA A 36 -15.09 1.07 14.77
N VAL A 37 -15.01 2.01 13.82
CA VAL A 37 -16.12 2.92 13.47
C VAL A 37 -17.00 2.30 12.39
N TYR A 38 -16.39 1.77 11.32
CA TYR A 38 -17.07 1.07 10.24
C TYR A 38 -16.11 0.06 9.60
N PRO A 39 -16.56 -1.17 9.25
CA PRO A 39 -15.69 -2.20 8.70
C PRO A 39 -14.93 -1.73 7.45
N ILE A 40 -13.60 -1.87 7.48
CA ILE A 40 -12.74 -1.60 6.33
C ILE A 40 -12.73 -2.83 5.44
N THR A 41 -12.99 -2.65 4.15
CA THR A 41 -13.04 -3.73 3.18
C THR A 41 -11.65 -4.07 2.65
N ALA A 42 -10.83 -3.05 2.37
CA ALA A 42 -9.49 -3.24 1.86
C ALA A 42 -8.54 -2.12 2.30
N VAL A 43 -7.25 -2.45 2.43
CA VAL A 43 -6.16 -1.48 2.56
C VAL A 43 -5.26 -1.61 1.33
N GLN A 44 -4.98 -0.49 0.69
CA GLN A 44 -3.99 -0.40 -0.37
C GLN A 44 -2.63 -0.06 0.23
N LEU A 45 -1.60 -0.82 -0.15
CA LEU A 45 -0.22 -0.69 0.33
C LEU A 45 0.78 -0.86 -0.81
N GLU A 46 1.96 -0.25 -0.71
CA GLU A 46 3.09 -0.68 -1.54
C GLU A 46 3.47 -2.12 -1.21
N LEU A 47 3.44 -3.00 -2.22
CA LEU A 47 3.81 -4.40 -2.01
C LEU A 47 4.40 -4.97 -3.29
N SER A 48 5.69 -5.29 -3.24
CA SER A 48 6.44 -5.89 -4.35
C SER A 48 7.46 -6.90 -3.80
N LEU A 49 8.30 -7.48 -4.67
CA LEU A 49 9.44 -8.29 -4.17
C LEU A 49 10.51 -7.43 -3.48
N TRP A 50 10.52 -6.10 -3.69
CA TRP A 50 11.42 -5.19 -3.01
C TRP A 50 10.84 -4.61 -1.72
N THR A 51 9.54 -4.29 -1.73
CA THR A 51 8.88 -3.61 -0.62
C THR A 51 8.04 -4.62 0.15
N ARG A 52 8.58 -5.08 1.29
CA ARG A 52 8.00 -6.16 2.12
C ARG A 52 7.83 -5.76 3.59
N ASP A 53 8.21 -4.55 3.97
CA ASP A 53 8.21 -4.09 5.38
C ASP A 53 6.82 -4.17 6.03
N VAL A 54 5.77 -3.94 5.23
CA VAL A 54 4.36 -4.00 5.68
C VAL A 54 3.90 -5.41 6.10
N GLU A 55 4.68 -6.45 5.79
CA GLU A 55 4.29 -7.83 6.08
C GLU A 55 4.34 -8.19 7.56
N GLU A 56 5.24 -7.56 8.30
CA GLU A 56 5.43 -7.83 9.72
C GLU A 56 4.37 -7.14 10.59
N ASP A 57 3.70 -6.10 10.09
CA ASP A 57 2.77 -5.30 10.88
C ASP A 57 1.36 -5.16 10.27
N THR A 58 1.26 -4.58 9.08
CA THR A 58 0.02 -4.10 8.47
C THR A 58 -0.72 -5.25 7.83
N VAL A 59 0.00 -6.15 7.15
CA VAL A 59 -0.55 -7.41 6.62
C VAL A 59 -1.09 -8.29 7.75
N VAL A 60 -0.36 -8.40 8.87
CA VAL A 60 -0.82 -9.14 10.05
C VAL A 60 -2.10 -8.52 10.61
N THR A 61 -2.13 -7.21 10.79
CA THR A 61 -3.30 -6.48 11.27
C THR A 61 -4.52 -6.65 10.35
N CYS A 62 -4.33 -6.55 9.03
CA CYS A 62 -5.40 -6.77 8.06
C CYS A 62 -5.91 -8.21 8.10
N ARG A 63 -5.02 -9.20 8.23
CA ARG A 63 -5.40 -10.61 8.37
C ARG A 63 -6.24 -10.86 9.63
N GLU A 64 -5.83 -10.32 10.78
CA GLU A 64 -6.59 -10.44 12.04
C GLU A 64 -8.01 -9.86 11.94
N LEU A 65 -8.17 -8.76 11.21
CA LEU A 65 -9.44 -8.04 11.08
C LEU A 65 -10.29 -8.51 9.90
N GLY A 66 -9.80 -9.46 9.08
CA GLY A 66 -10.48 -9.93 7.87
C GLY A 66 -10.53 -8.90 6.74
N ILE A 67 -9.54 -8.01 6.66
CA ILE A 67 -9.46 -6.92 5.68
C ILE A 67 -8.63 -7.36 4.47
N GLY A 68 -9.11 -7.08 3.26
CA GLY A 68 -8.38 -7.36 2.02
C GLY A 68 -7.16 -6.45 1.83
N ILE A 69 -6.19 -6.90 1.04
CA ILE A 69 -4.98 -6.12 0.71
C ILE A 69 -4.93 -5.90 -0.80
N VAL A 70 -4.64 -4.66 -1.19
CA VAL A 70 -4.46 -4.26 -2.59
C VAL A 70 -3.04 -3.70 -2.75
N GLY A 71 -2.14 -4.48 -3.35
CA GLY A 71 -0.77 -4.03 -3.61
C GLY A 71 -0.72 -3.01 -4.75
N TYR A 72 -0.12 -1.83 -4.52
CA TYR A 72 0.35 -0.97 -5.60
C TYR A 72 1.83 -1.24 -5.90
N SER A 73 2.27 -0.86 -7.11
CA SER A 73 3.63 -1.10 -7.61
C SER A 73 4.13 -2.56 -7.51
N PRO A 74 3.30 -3.58 -7.77
CA PRO A 74 3.71 -4.98 -7.58
C PRO A 74 4.88 -5.41 -8.46
N LEU A 75 5.09 -4.72 -9.58
CA LEU A 75 6.18 -4.98 -10.52
C LEU A 75 7.43 -4.12 -10.27
N GLY A 76 7.59 -3.51 -9.10
CA GLY A 76 8.77 -2.71 -8.79
C GLY A 76 8.97 -1.61 -9.82
N GLN A 77 7.89 -0.90 -10.14
CA GLN A 77 7.88 0.19 -11.13
C GLN A 77 8.33 -0.21 -12.55
N GLY A 78 8.09 -1.48 -12.90
CA GLY A 78 8.40 -2.07 -14.21
C GLY A 78 9.68 -2.91 -14.22
N TYR A 79 10.43 -2.93 -13.12
CA TYR A 79 11.64 -3.75 -13.01
C TYR A 79 11.34 -5.25 -13.13
N PHE A 80 10.35 -5.77 -12.41
CA PHE A 80 10.06 -7.21 -12.42
C PHE A 80 9.44 -7.72 -13.72
N SER A 81 9.01 -6.82 -14.62
CA SER A 81 8.57 -7.19 -15.97
C SER A 81 9.66 -7.07 -17.03
N SER A 82 10.58 -6.10 -16.89
CA SER A 82 11.51 -5.72 -17.96
C SER A 82 12.98 -6.02 -17.63
N GLY A 83 13.29 -6.31 -16.37
CA GLY A 83 14.64 -6.55 -15.86
C GLY A 83 15.48 -5.27 -15.66
N PRO A 84 16.76 -5.44 -15.28
CA PRO A 84 17.62 -4.34 -14.84
C PRO A 84 17.85 -3.22 -15.87
N LYS A 85 17.81 -3.57 -17.16
CA LYS A 85 18.07 -2.63 -18.27
C LYS A 85 16.99 -1.56 -18.43
N ILE A 86 15.87 -1.65 -17.69
CA ILE A 86 14.84 -0.63 -17.71
C ILE A 86 15.40 0.74 -17.31
N PHE A 87 16.38 0.78 -16.41
CA PHE A 87 16.96 2.02 -15.90
C PHE A 87 17.94 2.69 -16.88
N ASP A 88 18.56 1.93 -17.77
CA ASP A 88 19.54 2.43 -18.75
C ASP A 88 18.94 3.49 -19.68
N ASN A 89 17.65 3.34 -20.00
CA ASN A 89 16.94 4.19 -20.94
C ASN A 89 16.14 5.32 -20.27
N LEU A 90 16.24 5.48 -18.95
CA LEU A 90 15.52 6.54 -18.24
C LEU A 90 16.25 7.88 -18.32
N THR A 91 15.48 8.94 -18.52
CA THR A 91 15.98 10.32 -18.47
C THR A 91 16.35 10.71 -17.04
N TYR A 92 17.15 11.76 -16.88
CA TYR A 92 17.55 12.26 -15.56
C TYR A 92 16.37 12.73 -14.69
N GLU A 93 15.33 13.27 -15.33
CA GLU A 93 14.12 13.76 -14.65
C GLU A 93 13.17 12.64 -14.20
N ASP A 94 13.41 11.40 -14.65
CA ASP A 94 12.59 10.25 -14.25
C ASP A 94 12.89 9.88 -12.79
N PHE A 95 11.86 9.93 -11.94
CA PHE A 95 12.01 9.68 -10.51
C PHE A 95 12.52 8.26 -10.21
N ARG A 96 12.21 7.28 -11.07
CA ARG A 96 12.72 5.90 -10.97
C ARG A 96 14.23 5.82 -11.04
N LYS A 97 14.89 6.80 -11.66
CA LYS A 97 16.36 6.84 -11.73
C LYS A 97 16.99 7.16 -10.37
N ARG A 98 16.28 7.91 -9.51
CA ARG A 98 16.72 8.20 -8.14
C ARG A 98 16.41 7.04 -7.20
N GLU A 99 15.25 6.43 -7.36
CA GLU A 99 14.84 5.29 -6.52
C GLU A 99 15.54 3.99 -6.88
N ALA A 100 16.02 3.84 -8.12
CA ALA A 100 16.83 2.68 -8.52
C ALA A 100 18.07 2.51 -7.65
N ASP A 101 18.70 3.60 -7.21
CA ASP A 101 19.88 3.55 -6.33
C ASP A 101 19.49 3.01 -4.93
N ASP A 102 18.32 3.39 -4.41
CA ASP A 102 17.79 2.89 -3.13
C ASP A 102 17.36 1.41 -3.23
N TYR A 103 16.73 1.01 -4.34
CA TYR A 103 16.34 -0.39 -4.56
C TYR A 103 17.53 -1.31 -4.91
N LEU A 104 18.57 -0.79 -5.57
CA LEU A 104 19.83 -1.51 -5.78
C LEU A 104 20.53 -1.79 -4.45
N LEU A 105 20.50 -0.84 -3.51
CA LEU A 105 21.00 -1.06 -2.13
C LEU A 105 20.27 -2.23 -1.44
N CYS A 106 18.95 -2.38 -1.61
CA CYS A 106 18.21 -3.56 -1.13
C CYS A 106 18.59 -4.88 -1.83
N LEU A 107 19.18 -4.86 -3.03
CA LEU A 107 19.65 -6.06 -3.73
C LEU A 107 21.08 -6.47 -3.33
N VAL A 108 21.93 -5.52 -2.95
CA VAL A 108 23.31 -5.80 -2.46
C VAL A 108 23.40 -5.90 -0.93
N GLY A 109 22.42 -5.42 -0.18
CA GLY A 109 22.33 -5.56 1.27
C GLY A 109 21.13 -6.42 1.66
N ASN A 110 21.42 -7.62 2.18
CA ASN A 110 20.49 -8.64 2.68
C ASN A 110 19.75 -9.50 1.63
N PHE A 111 20.55 -10.34 0.96
CA PHE A 111 20.29 -11.79 0.95
C PHE A 111 21.44 -12.50 1.66
#